data_AF-A0A8H3SP35-F1
#
_entry.id   AF-A0A8H3SP35-F1
#
_cell.length_a   1.000
_cell.length_b   1.000
_cell.length_c   1.000
_cell.angle_alpha   90.00
_cell.angle_beta   90.00
_cell.angle_gamma   90.00
#
_symmetry.space_group_name_H-M   'P 1'
#
loop_
_entity.id
_entity.type
_entity.pdbx_description
1 polymer ?
#
loop_
_entity_poly.entity_id
_entity_poly.type
_entity_poly.pdbx_seq_one_letter_code
_entity_poly.pdbx_strand_id
1 'polypeptide(L)'
;MSAVLKRWVHELVLDEECLEAFVQGKKDTMELLLQERGEEVQITQNVLITAASSANDLQTMRLLLDRRKPGTQINREVLLAAAKNDSKSSAIMDMLLDECGQDIVIDDEIIQEIAKNFDEGLEMMKSLICRQQAGFVVTERILCNAAQYHGRQMLELLVNNASGSDLPITEKILRSVAENDDHGRALIEYLFELRGHSLPVSEDALVFVADARCHKTDEVLMFLLERWPDIPVTDRLFEASCIHHNAMSLLLDQRGDYLPIKAMIRKIAKAPVWTRREKILDLLLDRQLVEVDEWLVETVADNHILLEVIYQRIPDFPVTPEVVINATSNSDAMSIVLDRQKNQVVITEEVLKASLSGWRSYSVIRLLLTRLDPSAVPITEDILIYAIKNDNFLHNNIRALELFLEQRRGLNLSRVWEAIWQNPEIEPFSLTLAAEALFQYARLDVSGEMLERLSSESGSWFYPFDNFVRCCMQYQIPLPTTEAAVELFVERASLKTIDIYLEDNPDIAITEKHIEAAKRNPIADVDNDELVSLLLSVKSRVASS
;
A
#
# COMPACT_ATOMS: atom_id res chain seq x y z
N MET A 1 -3.90 -32.17 17.43
CA MET A 1 -2.59 -31.94 16.77
C MET A 1 -1.62 -33.11 16.98
N SER A 2 -1.32 -33.54 18.22
CA SER A 2 -0.32 -34.62 18.47
C SER A 2 -0.64 -35.98 17.82
N ALA A 3 -1.91 -36.38 17.72
CA ALA A 3 -2.30 -37.63 17.06
C ALA A 3 -2.12 -37.61 15.53
N VAL A 4 -2.23 -36.43 14.90
CA VAL A 4 -1.96 -36.24 13.47
C VAL A 4 -0.45 -36.21 13.27
N LEU A 5 0.28 -35.44 14.09
CA LEU A 5 1.74 -35.33 13.97
C LEU A 5 2.45 -36.68 14.13
N LYS A 6 2.04 -37.52 15.09
CA LYS A 6 2.57 -38.88 15.26
C LYS A 6 2.42 -39.78 14.02
N ARG A 7 1.41 -39.53 13.18
CA ARG A 7 1.16 -40.33 11.97
C ARG A 7 2.06 -39.91 10.81
N TRP A 8 2.47 -38.65 10.74
CA TRP A 8 3.20 -38.09 9.60
C TRP A 8 4.66 -37.70 9.92
N VAL A 9 5.11 -37.75 11.18
CA VAL A 9 6.46 -37.30 11.59
C VAL A 9 7.60 -38.07 10.89
N HIS A 10 7.37 -39.33 10.52
CA HIS A 10 8.34 -40.14 9.77
C HIS A 10 8.38 -39.81 8.27
N GLU A 11 7.35 -39.15 7.73
CA GLU A 11 7.27 -38.74 6.33
C GLU A 11 7.78 -37.31 6.10
N LEU A 12 8.07 -36.57 7.18
CA LEU A 12 8.61 -35.22 7.10
C LEU A 12 10.06 -35.21 6.63
N VAL A 13 10.38 -34.31 5.71
CA VAL A 13 11.76 -33.94 5.42
C VAL A 13 12.22 -33.00 6.53
N LEU A 14 13.31 -33.36 7.22
CA LEU A 14 13.89 -32.54 8.29
C LEU A 14 14.90 -31.56 7.70
N ASP A 15 14.40 -30.46 7.18
CA ASP A 15 15.20 -29.29 6.79
C ASP A 15 15.09 -28.16 7.84
N GLU A 16 15.75 -27.04 7.57
CA GLU A 16 15.78 -25.89 8.49
C GLU A 16 14.39 -25.27 8.68
N GLU A 17 13.59 -25.18 7.62
CA GLU A 17 12.23 -24.62 7.66
C GLU A 17 11.28 -25.49 8.49
N CYS A 18 11.40 -26.83 8.35
CA CYS A 18 10.70 -27.77 9.19
C CYS A 18 11.08 -27.58 10.66
N LEU A 19 12.38 -27.55 10.99
CA LEU A 19 12.83 -27.35 12.37
C LEU A 19 12.35 -26.01 12.96
N GLU A 20 12.35 -24.94 12.18
CA GLU A 20 11.80 -23.64 12.60
C GLU A 20 10.30 -23.73 12.95
N ALA A 21 9.50 -24.41 12.13
CA ALA A 21 8.08 -24.60 12.41
C ALA A 21 7.84 -25.40 13.71
N PHE A 22 8.69 -26.39 14.01
CA PHE A 22 8.62 -27.13 15.27
C PHE A 22 9.02 -26.29 16.48
N VAL A 23 10.03 -25.44 16.33
CA VAL A 23 10.51 -24.50 17.36
C VAL A 23 9.46 -23.44 17.72
N GLN A 24 8.73 -22.93 16.73
CA GLN A 24 7.62 -21.98 16.93
C GLN A 24 6.39 -22.64 17.60
N GLY A 25 6.33 -23.98 17.57
CA GLY A 25 5.28 -24.77 18.19
C GLY A 25 5.39 -24.90 19.72
N LYS A 26 4.44 -25.65 20.29
CA LYS A 26 4.46 -25.99 21.73
C LYS A 26 5.56 -27.02 22.03
N LYS A 27 6.05 -27.04 23.27
CA LYS A 27 7.03 -28.03 23.74
C LYS A 27 6.67 -29.45 23.33
N ASP A 28 5.42 -29.88 23.52
CA ASP A 28 4.99 -31.26 23.23
C ASP A 28 5.25 -31.68 21.78
N THR A 29 5.15 -30.75 20.82
CA THR A 29 5.42 -31.01 19.41
C THR A 29 6.92 -31.22 19.16
N MET A 30 7.77 -30.35 19.72
CA MET A 30 9.22 -30.49 19.61
C MET A 30 9.73 -31.73 20.35
N GLU A 31 9.16 -32.02 21.53
CA GLU A 31 9.49 -33.21 22.31
C GLU A 31 9.13 -34.50 21.57
N LEU A 32 7.98 -34.55 20.89
CA LEU A 32 7.62 -35.69 20.05
C LEU A 32 8.58 -35.88 18.88
N LEU A 33 9.01 -34.79 18.21
CA LEU A 33 10.01 -34.88 17.15
C LEU A 33 11.33 -35.46 17.66
N LEU A 34 11.81 -34.97 18.80
CA LEU A 34 13.03 -35.44 19.42
C LEU A 34 12.92 -36.88 19.97
N GLN A 35 11.72 -37.34 20.34
CA GLN A 35 11.49 -38.72 20.76
C GLN A 35 11.52 -39.69 19.58
N GLU A 36 10.83 -39.35 18.49
CA GLU A 36 10.66 -40.27 17.34
C GLU A 36 11.86 -40.23 16.39
N ARG A 37 12.54 -39.08 16.25
CA ARG A 37 13.63 -38.86 15.29
C ARG A 37 14.83 -38.11 15.87
N GLY A 38 15.01 -38.18 17.19
CA GLY A 38 16.09 -37.46 17.89
C GLY A 38 17.52 -37.81 17.45
N GLU A 39 17.76 -39.01 16.90
CA GLU A 39 19.08 -39.36 16.36
C GLU A 39 19.42 -38.57 15.09
N GLU A 40 18.40 -38.17 14.33
CA GLU A 40 18.54 -37.38 13.09
C GLU A 40 18.58 -35.86 13.37
N VAL A 41 18.05 -35.42 14.52
CA VAL A 41 17.97 -34.01 14.89
C VAL A 41 19.12 -33.63 15.82
N GLN A 42 20.09 -32.89 15.30
CA GLN A 42 21.17 -32.31 16.09
C GLN A 42 20.79 -30.89 16.52
N ILE A 43 20.76 -30.63 17.83
CA ILE A 43 20.57 -29.27 18.36
C ILE A 43 21.89 -28.50 18.24
N THR A 44 22.05 -27.83 17.10
CA THR A 44 23.21 -27.00 16.75
C THR A 44 23.06 -25.57 17.26
N GLN A 45 24.08 -24.74 17.04
CA GLN A 45 23.98 -23.29 17.30
C GLN A 45 22.83 -22.65 16.54
N ASN A 46 22.59 -23.05 15.28
CA ASN A 46 21.54 -22.48 14.44
C ASN A 46 20.16 -22.76 15.04
N VAL A 47 19.92 -23.99 15.53
CA VAL A 47 18.67 -24.36 16.19
C VAL A 47 18.43 -23.52 17.46
N LEU A 48 19.49 -23.23 18.23
CA LEU A 48 19.38 -22.36 19.40
C LEU A 48 19.11 -20.90 19.02
N ILE A 49 19.71 -20.40 17.93
CA ILE A 49 19.45 -19.05 17.41
C ILE A 49 17.99 -18.94 16.97
N THR A 50 17.49 -19.88 16.16
CA THR A 50 16.10 -19.94 15.72
C THR A 50 15.14 -20.02 16.91
N ALA A 51 15.47 -20.82 17.93
CA ALA A 51 14.66 -20.91 19.14
C ALA A 51 14.66 -19.61 19.94
N ALA A 52 15.81 -18.97 20.10
CA ALA A 52 15.89 -17.69 20.78
C ALA A 52 15.08 -16.60 20.06
N SER A 53 15.07 -16.58 18.72
CA SER A 53 14.36 -15.56 17.92
C SER A 53 12.86 -15.82 17.73
N SER A 54 12.37 -17.05 17.87
CA SER A 54 11.01 -17.40 17.42
C SER A 54 10.20 -18.33 18.34
N ALA A 55 10.78 -18.83 19.43
CA ALA A 55 10.05 -19.73 20.33
C ALA A 55 8.91 -19.00 21.04
N ASN A 56 7.68 -19.42 20.77
CA ASN A 56 6.49 -18.91 21.46
C ASN A 56 6.22 -19.58 22.82
N ASP A 57 6.85 -20.74 23.06
CA ASP A 57 6.76 -21.50 24.30
C ASP A 57 8.14 -21.56 24.97
N LEU A 58 8.24 -20.94 26.15
CA LEU A 58 9.46 -20.93 26.96
C LEU A 58 9.97 -22.35 27.28
N GLN A 59 9.08 -23.33 27.36
CA GLN A 59 9.45 -24.72 27.62
C GLN A 59 10.11 -25.40 26.41
N THR A 60 9.83 -24.94 25.18
CA THR A 60 10.54 -25.39 23.98
C THR A 60 12.00 -24.97 24.05
N MET A 61 12.28 -23.71 24.40
CA MET A 61 13.66 -23.23 24.56
C MET A 61 14.42 -24.02 25.62
N ARG A 62 13.79 -24.26 26.78
CA ARG A 62 14.38 -25.08 27.86
C ARG A 62 14.72 -26.49 27.40
N LEU A 63 13.78 -27.16 26.71
CA LEU A 63 13.99 -28.50 26.18
C LEU A 63 15.19 -28.54 25.23
N LEU A 64 15.34 -27.54 24.36
CA LEU A 64 16.43 -27.48 23.39
C LEU A 64 17.77 -27.20 24.07
N LEU A 65 17.80 -26.35 25.10
CA LEU A 65 18.98 -26.16 25.93
C LEU A 65 19.38 -27.47 26.62
N ASP A 66 18.45 -28.19 27.24
CA ASP A 66 18.74 -29.46 27.94
C ASP A 66 19.24 -30.56 26.99
N ARG A 67 18.78 -30.54 25.74
CA ARG A 67 19.12 -31.54 24.71
C ARG A 67 20.23 -31.08 23.76
N ARG A 68 20.88 -29.94 24.05
CA ARG A 68 21.97 -29.41 23.20
C ARG A 68 23.14 -30.37 23.13
N LYS A 69 23.82 -30.40 21.98
CA LYS A 69 25.04 -31.20 21.83
C LYS A 69 26.08 -30.78 22.89
N PRO A 70 26.77 -31.72 23.55
CA PRO A 70 27.86 -31.39 24.46
C PRO A 70 28.88 -30.46 23.78
N GLY A 71 29.16 -29.31 24.40
CA GLY A 71 30.05 -28.28 23.86
C GLY A 71 29.36 -27.14 23.09
N THR A 72 28.06 -27.24 22.79
CA THR A 72 27.28 -26.10 22.26
C THR A 72 27.04 -25.09 23.39
N GLN A 73 27.76 -23.97 23.37
CA GLN A 73 27.62 -22.89 24.35
C GLN A 73 26.63 -21.83 23.86
N ILE A 74 25.97 -21.15 24.80
CA ILE A 74 25.24 -19.93 24.48
C ILE A 74 26.29 -18.87 24.13
N ASN A 75 26.23 -18.37 22.90
CA ASN A 75 27.14 -17.35 22.40
C ASN A 75 26.37 -16.03 22.19
N ARG A 76 27.13 -15.02 21.76
CA ARG A 76 26.61 -13.71 21.39
C ARG A 76 25.40 -13.77 20.45
N GLU A 77 25.45 -14.59 19.40
CA GLU A 77 24.40 -14.66 18.39
C GLU A 77 23.08 -15.19 18.94
N VAL A 78 23.12 -16.11 19.91
CA VAL A 78 21.91 -16.60 20.59
C VAL A 78 21.27 -15.51 21.45
N LEU A 79 22.08 -14.69 22.14
CA LEU A 79 21.56 -13.56 22.93
C LEU A 79 21.03 -12.43 22.04
N LEU A 80 21.69 -12.15 20.92
CA LEU A 80 21.22 -11.18 19.94
C LEU A 80 19.88 -11.61 19.32
N ALA A 81 19.72 -12.91 19.03
CA ALA A 81 18.46 -13.47 18.57
C ALA A 81 17.34 -13.34 19.61
N ALA A 82 17.64 -13.58 20.89
CA ALA A 82 16.68 -13.38 21.98
C ALA A 82 16.26 -11.91 22.13
N ALA A 83 17.20 -10.98 22.01
CA ALA A 83 16.92 -9.54 22.07
C ALA A 83 15.98 -9.07 20.93
N LYS A 84 16.06 -9.70 19.75
CA LYS A 84 15.23 -9.44 18.58
C LYS A 84 13.86 -10.12 18.59
N ASN A 85 13.58 -10.95 19.60
CA ASN A 85 12.33 -11.68 19.65
C ASN A 85 11.19 -10.78 20.15
N ASP A 86 10.08 -10.72 19.42
CA ASP A 86 8.93 -9.88 19.77
C ASP A 86 7.97 -10.57 20.77
N SER A 87 8.19 -11.86 21.08
CA SER A 87 7.32 -12.68 21.93
C SER A 87 8.12 -13.43 22.99
N LYS A 88 7.84 -13.20 24.27
CA LYS A 88 8.52 -13.86 25.40
C LYS A 88 10.04 -13.61 25.47
N SER A 89 10.53 -12.53 24.85
CA SER A 89 11.95 -12.21 24.78
C SER A 89 12.59 -11.99 26.14
N SER A 90 11.90 -11.38 27.11
CA SER A 90 12.44 -11.21 28.46
C SER A 90 12.64 -12.55 29.17
N ALA A 91 11.65 -13.45 29.10
CA ALA A 91 11.74 -14.76 29.75
C ALA A 91 12.79 -15.67 29.10
N ILE A 92 12.91 -15.62 27.77
CA ILE A 92 13.95 -16.34 27.03
C ILE A 92 15.33 -15.77 27.35
N MET A 93 15.47 -14.43 27.33
CA MET A 93 16.72 -13.76 27.71
C MET A 93 17.12 -14.11 29.14
N ASP A 94 16.21 -14.06 30.11
CA ASP A 94 16.49 -14.45 31.50
C ASP A 94 16.97 -15.90 31.61
N MET A 95 16.32 -16.82 30.92
CA MET A 95 16.73 -18.22 30.90
C MET A 95 18.13 -18.40 30.32
N LEU A 96 18.42 -17.71 29.22
CA LEU A 96 19.74 -17.73 28.60
C LEU A 96 20.78 -17.16 29.56
N LEU A 97 20.52 -16.01 30.18
CA LEU A 97 21.45 -15.36 31.12
C LEU A 97 21.69 -16.18 32.39
N ASP A 98 20.72 -16.98 32.85
CA ASP A 98 20.88 -17.87 34.01
C ASP A 98 21.73 -19.12 33.66
N GLU A 99 21.64 -19.61 32.43
CA GLU A 99 22.49 -20.69 31.90
C GLU A 99 23.91 -20.20 31.56
N CYS A 100 24.05 -18.92 31.26
CA CYS A 100 25.33 -18.27 31.01
C CYS A 100 25.99 -17.91 32.34
N GLY A 101 27.22 -18.40 32.58
CA GLY A 101 28.02 -17.89 33.70
C GLY A 101 28.35 -16.39 33.54
N GLN A 102 29.08 -15.82 34.51
CA GLN A 102 29.48 -14.40 34.53
C GLN A 102 30.40 -13.96 33.37
N ASP A 103 30.80 -14.87 32.48
CA ASP A 103 31.83 -14.64 31.45
C ASP A 103 31.28 -14.12 30.11
N ILE A 104 29.96 -14.03 29.92
CA ILE A 104 29.40 -13.52 28.66
C ILE A 104 29.40 -11.99 28.62
N VAL A 105 30.04 -11.45 27.59
CA VAL A 105 30.06 -10.02 27.29
C VAL A 105 28.77 -9.64 26.56
N ILE A 106 27.96 -8.80 27.21
CA ILE A 106 26.84 -8.11 26.57
C ILE A 106 27.39 -6.86 25.88
N ASP A 107 27.31 -6.83 24.55
CA ASP A 107 27.87 -5.74 23.76
C ASP A 107 26.82 -4.69 23.35
N ASP A 108 27.29 -3.61 22.70
CA ASP A 108 26.46 -2.49 22.27
C ASP A 108 25.33 -2.89 21.29
N GLU A 109 25.52 -3.92 20.46
CA GLU A 109 24.47 -4.36 19.53
C GLU A 109 23.32 -5.03 20.27
N ILE A 110 23.62 -5.93 21.21
CA ILE A 110 22.59 -6.60 22.02
C ILE A 110 21.76 -5.56 22.78
N ILE A 111 22.41 -4.58 23.42
CA ILE A 111 21.72 -3.53 24.16
C ILE A 111 20.84 -2.67 23.24
N GLN A 112 21.28 -2.39 22.02
CA GLN A 112 20.47 -1.63 21.06
C GLN A 112 19.23 -2.37 20.60
N GLU A 113 19.32 -3.67 20.37
CA GLU A 113 18.15 -4.48 20.00
C GLU A 113 17.17 -4.56 21.18
N ILE A 114 17.67 -4.71 22.40
CA ILE A 114 16.83 -4.61 23.62
C ILE A 114 16.13 -3.24 23.69
N ALA A 115 16.85 -2.15 23.43
CA ALA A 115 16.29 -0.80 23.47
C ALA A 115 15.33 -0.48 22.31
N LYS A 116 15.28 -1.31 21.26
CA LYS A 116 14.29 -1.24 20.17
C LYS A 116 13.07 -2.12 20.43
N ASN A 117 13.21 -3.11 21.31
CA ASN A 117 12.18 -4.11 21.57
C ASN A 117 11.04 -3.51 22.39
N PHE A 118 10.03 -2.98 21.72
CA PHE A 118 8.90 -2.26 22.32
C PHE A 118 8.18 -3.08 23.41
N ASP A 119 8.02 -4.38 23.21
CA ASP A 119 7.19 -5.24 24.05
C ASP A 119 7.82 -5.59 25.41
N GLU A 120 9.02 -6.17 25.41
CA GLU A 120 9.66 -6.69 26.63
C GLU A 120 11.09 -6.16 26.85
N GLY A 121 11.56 -5.21 26.03
CA GLY A 121 12.89 -4.61 26.12
C GLY A 121 13.20 -3.97 27.48
N LEU A 122 12.21 -3.35 28.12
CA LEU A 122 12.35 -2.77 29.46
C LEU A 122 12.68 -3.82 30.52
N GLU A 123 12.00 -4.96 30.50
CA GLU A 123 12.23 -6.04 31.46
C GLU A 123 13.58 -6.71 31.20
N MET A 124 13.96 -6.92 29.93
CA MET A 124 15.31 -7.38 29.56
C MET A 124 16.40 -6.44 30.10
N MET A 125 16.24 -5.13 29.93
CA MET A 125 17.20 -4.14 30.43
C MET A 125 17.32 -4.17 31.96
N LYS A 126 16.20 -4.28 32.68
CA LYS A 126 16.20 -4.44 34.15
C LYS A 126 16.96 -5.69 34.57
N SER A 127 16.69 -6.81 33.90
CA SER A 127 17.33 -8.10 34.13
C SER A 127 18.85 -8.05 33.95
N LEU A 128 19.33 -7.37 32.91
CA LEU A 128 20.77 -7.16 32.67
C LEU A 128 21.45 -6.31 33.74
N ILE A 129 20.80 -5.21 34.14
CA ILE A 129 21.31 -4.31 35.19
C ILE A 129 21.36 -5.02 36.54
N CYS A 130 20.29 -5.73 36.92
CA CYS A 130 20.20 -6.45 38.19
C CYS A 130 21.28 -7.53 38.35
N ARG A 131 21.64 -8.22 37.26
CA ARG A 131 22.68 -9.26 37.28
C ARG A 131 24.11 -8.69 37.26
N GLN A 132 24.29 -7.36 37.17
CA GLN A 132 25.59 -6.69 36.97
C GLN A 132 26.41 -7.25 35.79
N GLN A 133 25.76 -7.97 34.86
CA GLN A 133 26.39 -8.58 33.69
C GLN A 133 26.73 -7.54 32.61
N ALA A 134 26.28 -6.30 32.79
CA ALA A 134 26.24 -5.29 31.77
C ALA A 134 27.21 -4.14 32.11
N GLY A 135 28.51 -4.35 31.83
CA GLY A 135 29.51 -3.28 31.80
C GLY A 135 29.43 -2.45 30.50
N PHE A 136 28.22 -2.09 30.07
CA PHE A 136 28.01 -1.39 28.79
C PHE A 136 28.05 0.13 28.97
N VAL A 137 28.53 0.79 27.92
CA VAL A 137 28.49 2.26 27.82
C VAL A 137 27.18 2.65 27.16
N VAL A 138 26.42 3.55 27.78
CA VAL A 138 25.20 4.10 27.18
C VAL A 138 25.59 5.01 26.02
N THR A 139 25.40 4.52 24.79
CA THR A 139 25.71 5.25 23.56
C THR A 139 24.53 6.14 23.12
N GLU A 140 24.79 7.14 22.26
CA GLU A 140 23.74 7.96 21.63
C GLU A 140 22.66 7.08 20.99
N ARG A 141 23.08 6.00 20.31
CA ARG A 141 22.16 5.10 19.59
C ARG A 141 21.24 4.31 20.53
N ILE A 142 21.75 3.87 21.68
CA ILE A 142 20.92 3.22 22.71
C ILE A 142 19.89 4.21 23.25
N LEU A 143 20.28 5.47 23.52
CA LEU A 143 19.34 6.50 23.96
C LEU A 143 18.31 6.86 22.90
N CYS A 144 18.69 6.95 21.61
CA CYS A 144 17.74 7.18 20.52
C CYS A 144 16.70 6.06 20.43
N ASN A 145 17.13 4.79 20.43
CA ASN A 145 16.22 3.65 20.38
C ASN A 145 15.28 3.68 21.60
N ALA A 146 15.83 3.86 22.80
CA ALA A 146 15.03 3.95 24.02
C ALA A 146 14.03 5.11 23.97
N ALA A 147 14.44 6.27 23.46
CA ALA A 147 13.57 7.45 23.34
C ALA A 147 12.47 7.24 22.30
N GLN A 148 12.71 6.44 21.27
CA GLN A 148 11.74 6.16 20.22
C GLN A 148 10.73 5.08 20.60
N TYR A 149 11.16 4.01 21.27
CA TYR A 149 10.35 2.80 21.50
C TYR A 149 9.92 2.59 22.95
N HIS A 150 10.39 3.38 23.91
CA HIS A 150 10.09 3.17 25.33
C HIS A 150 9.64 4.44 26.05
N GLY A 151 9.09 4.25 27.25
CA GLY A 151 8.71 5.34 28.15
C GLY A 151 9.83 5.80 29.07
N ARG A 152 9.49 6.76 29.94
CA ARG A 152 10.41 7.40 30.89
C ARG A 152 11.24 6.41 31.71
N GLN A 153 10.67 5.29 32.13
CA GLN A 153 11.36 4.29 32.96
C GLN A 153 12.61 3.70 32.28
N MET A 154 12.58 3.43 30.97
CA MET A 154 13.74 2.92 30.25
C MET A 154 14.86 3.96 30.25
N LEU A 155 14.52 5.21 29.92
CA LEU A 155 15.50 6.30 29.91
C LEU A 155 16.09 6.53 31.30
N GLU A 156 15.28 6.52 32.36
CA GLU A 156 15.76 6.63 33.74
C GLU A 156 16.73 5.50 34.11
N LEU A 157 16.45 4.26 33.71
CA LEU A 157 17.36 3.14 33.93
C LEU A 157 18.70 3.36 33.23
N LEU A 158 18.70 3.76 31.96
CA LEU A 158 19.92 4.02 31.20
C LEU A 158 20.71 5.19 31.80
N VAL A 159 20.03 6.28 32.14
CA VAL A 159 20.63 7.49 32.74
C VAL A 159 21.29 7.18 34.08
N ASN A 160 20.60 6.45 34.96
CA ASN A 160 21.10 6.12 36.29
C ASN A 160 22.26 5.12 36.28
N ASN A 161 22.41 4.34 35.21
CA ASN A 161 23.48 3.36 35.05
C ASN A 161 24.61 3.81 34.11
N ALA A 162 24.52 5.03 33.56
CA ALA A 162 25.60 5.60 32.75
C ALA A 162 26.83 5.91 33.61
N SER A 163 27.94 5.22 33.36
CA SER A 163 29.20 5.40 34.10
C SER A 163 29.94 6.66 33.66
N GLY A 164 29.76 7.78 34.39
CA GLY A 164 30.76 8.85 34.54
C GLY A 164 31.09 9.74 33.34
N SER A 165 30.35 9.70 32.23
CA SER A 165 30.44 10.67 31.14
C SER A 165 29.20 11.54 31.06
N ASP A 166 29.33 12.76 30.51
CA ASP A 166 28.16 13.54 30.11
C ASP A 166 27.32 12.70 29.13
N LEU A 167 26.08 12.40 29.51
CA LEU A 167 25.12 11.71 28.66
C LEU A 167 25.04 12.41 27.30
N PRO A 168 25.19 11.69 26.18
CA PRO A 168 25.21 12.26 24.84
C PRO A 168 23.78 12.63 24.40
N ILE A 169 23.17 13.62 25.06
CA ILE A 169 21.86 14.16 24.67
C ILE A 169 22.06 15.10 23.48
N THR A 170 21.70 14.63 22.29
CA THR A 170 21.87 15.34 21.00
C THR A 170 20.52 15.68 20.37
N GLU A 171 20.55 16.44 19.28
CA GLU A 171 19.37 16.73 18.45
C GLU A 171 18.68 15.44 17.94
N LYS A 172 19.43 14.34 17.78
CA LYS A 172 18.87 13.04 17.37
C LYS A 172 17.93 12.45 18.40
N ILE A 173 18.26 12.57 19.69
CA ILE A 173 17.40 12.10 20.76
C ILE A 173 16.11 12.94 20.81
N LEU A 174 16.20 14.25 20.57
CA LEU A 174 15.01 15.11 20.47
C LEU A 174 14.08 14.65 19.34
N ARG A 175 14.62 14.29 18.17
CA ARG A 175 13.82 13.68 17.09
C ARG A 175 13.24 12.34 17.51
N SER A 176 14.03 11.44 18.10
CA SER A 176 13.51 10.13 18.54
C SER A 176 12.38 10.26 19.54
N VAL A 177 12.45 11.23 20.46
CA VAL A 177 11.35 11.58 21.36
C VAL A 177 10.13 12.08 20.59
N ALA A 178 10.33 12.88 19.54
CA ALA A 178 9.25 13.35 18.67
C ALA A 178 8.65 12.28 17.76
N GLU A 179 9.37 11.18 17.50
CA GLU A 179 8.91 9.98 16.78
C GLU A 179 8.20 8.97 17.70
N ASN A 180 8.17 9.20 19.02
CA ASN A 180 7.53 8.33 19.99
C ASN A 180 6.04 8.72 20.19
N ASP A 181 5.16 7.92 19.58
CA ASP A 181 3.70 8.11 19.61
C ASP A 181 3.10 7.99 21.02
N ASP A 182 3.66 7.15 21.90
CA ASP A 182 3.05 6.83 23.19
C ASP A 182 3.50 7.75 24.33
N HIS A 183 4.75 8.20 24.28
CA HIS A 183 5.44 8.81 25.42
C HIS A 183 6.22 10.08 25.10
N GLY A 184 6.25 10.55 23.85
CA GLY A 184 7.10 11.68 23.42
C GLY A 184 7.00 12.93 24.32
N ARG A 185 5.80 13.30 24.74
CA ARG A 185 5.59 14.44 25.65
C ARG A 185 6.23 14.25 27.03
N ALA A 186 6.05 13.09 27.65
CA ALA A 186 6.63 12.80 28.97
C ALA A 186 8.16 12.68 28.90
N LEU A 187 8.68 12.17 27.78
CA LEU A 187 10.12 12.05 27.56
C LEU A 187 10.80 13.42 27.38
N ILE A 188 10.21 14.35 26.61
CA ILE A 188 10.81 15.68 26.46
C ILE A 188 10.81 16.45 27.79
N GLU A 189 9.77 16.27 28.61
CA GLU A 189 9.72 16.82 29.97
C GLU A 189 10.84 16.25 30.84
N TYR A 190 11.07 14.93 30.80
CA TYR A 190 12.16 14.30 31.53
C TYR A 190 13.55 14.77 31.05
N LEU A 191 13.78 14.88 29.74
CA LEU A 191 15.05 15.41 29.22
C LEU A 191 15.28 16.86 29.66
N PHE A 192 14.20 17.66 29.74
CA PHE A 192 14.27 19.02 30.28
C PHE A 192 14.55 19.04 31.78
N GLU A 193 13.99 18.13 32.57
CA GLU A 193 14.35 17.96 34.00
C GLU A 193 15.85 17.66 34.17
N LEU A 194 16.44 16.87 33.26
CA LEU A 194 17.86 16.48 33.32
C LEU A 194 18.84 17.59 32.93
N ARG A 195 18.52 18.38 31.90
CA ARG A 195 19.49 19.33 31.29
C ARG A 195 19.00 20.78 31.21
N GLY A 196 17.71 21.04 31.45
CA GLY A 196 17.12 22.37 31.33
C GLY A 196 17.42 23.01 29.96
N HIS A 197 17.84 24.28 29.98
CA HIS A 197 18.21 25.02 28.77
C HIS A 197 19.55 24.60 28.14
N SER A 198 20.26 23.64 28.71
CA SER A 198 21.46 23.04 28.11
C SER A 198 21.12 21.95 27.09
N LEU A 199 19.83 21.65 26.84
CA LEU A 199 19.45 20.79 25.72
C LEU A 199 19.87 21.42 24.38
N PRO A 200 20.26 20.59 23.38
CA PRO A 200 20.74 21.06 22.08
C PRO A 200 19.56 21.51 21.21
N VAL A 201 18.94 22.63 21.57
CA VAL A 201 17.81 23.19 20.83
C VAL A 201 18.32 24.33 19.97
N SER A 202 18.40 24.07 18.67
CA SER A 202 18.72 25.03 17.61
C SER A 202 17.56 25.07 16.60
N GLU A 203 17.54 26.03 15.67
CA GLU A 203 16.55 26.00 14.58
C GLU A 203 16.66 24.70 13.76
N ASP A 204 17.89 24.25 13.48
CA ASP A 204 18.12 22.99 12.77
C ASP A 204 17.57 21.80 13.56
N ALA A 205 17.71 21.78 14.89
CA ALA A 205 17.10 20.77 15.75
C ALA A 205 15.57 20.81 15.68
N LEU A 206 14.96 21.99 15.69
CA LEU A 206 13.50 22.15 15.61
C LEU A 206 12.95 21.71 14.25
N VAL A 207 13.64 22.03 13.15
CA VAL A 207 13.31 21.52 11.81
C VAL A 207 13.45 20.00 11.78
N PHE A 208 14.54 19.48 12.35
CA PHE A 208 14.80 18.05 12.44
C PHE A 208 13.70 17.32 13.23
N VAL A 209 13.22 17.91 14.33
CA VAL A 209 12.08 17.42 15.11
C VAL A 209 10.77 17.51 14.32
N ALA A 210 10.49 18.63 13.65
CA ALA A 210 9.26 18.85 12.90
C ALA A 210 9.08 17.87 11.73
N ASP A 211 10.18 17.35 11.15
CA ASP A 211 10.16 16.32 10.11
C ASP A 211 9.80 14.91 10.63
N ALA A 212 9.66 14.71 11.95
CA ALA A 212 9.20 13.46 12.51
C ALA A 212 7.75 13.14 12.06
N ARG A 213 7.49 11.88 11.74
CA ARG A 213 6.22 11.42 11.14
C ARG A 213 5.25 10.86 12.19
N CYS A 214 5.08 11.59 13.29
CA CYS A 214 4.37 11.11 14.48
C CYS A 214 3.34 12.16 14.94
N HIS A 215 2.24 11.72 15.55
CA HIS A 215 1.18 12.64 16.00
C HIS A 215 1.61 13.45 17.25
N LYS A 216 2.57 12.95 18.02
CA LYS A 216 3.15 13.62 19.20
C LYS A 216 4.21 14.66 18.87
N THR A 217 4.69 14.69 17.63
CA THR A 217 5.66 15.69 17.18
C THR A 217 5.18 17.12 17.46
N ASP A 218 3.88 17.41 17.28
CA ASP A 218 3.29 18.73 17.57
C ASP A 218 3.41 19.10 19.06
N GLU A 219 3.18 18.17 19.98
CA GLU A 219 3.29 18.41 21.44
C GLU A 219 4.75 18.63 21.89
N VAL A 220 5.69 17.89 21.29
CA VAL A 220 7.13 18.02 21.57
C VAL A 220 7.68 19.32 21.00
N LEU A 221 7.32 19.65 19.76
CA LEU A 221 7.75 20.88 19.11
C LEU A 221 7.18 22.11 19.83
N MET A 222 5.91 22.08 20.23
CA MET A 222 5.28 23.11 21.05
C MET A 222 6.03 23.30 22.39
N PHE A 223 6.36 22.21 23.10
CA PHE A 223 7.12 22.27 24.36
C PHE A 223 8.46 22.99 24.21
N LEU A 224 9.18 22.70 23.13
CA LEU A 224 10.47 23.30 22.82
C LEU A 224 10.31 24.78 22.44
N LEU A 225 9.35 25.13 21.58
CA LEU A 225 9.12 26.52 21.17
C LEU A 225 8.74 27.45 22.33
N GLU A 226 7.96 26.95 23.30
CA GLU A 226 7.60 27.70 24.51
C GLU A 226 8.81 28.04 25.40
N ARG A 227 9.83 27.17 25.41
CA ARG A 227 10.98 27.26 26.33
C ARG A 227 12.22 27.87 25.69
N TRP A 228 12.26 27.98 24.38
CA TRP A 228 13.32 28.65 23.62
C TRP A 228 12.75 29.71 22.67
N PRO A 229 12.10 30.77 23.19
CA PRO A 229 11.43 31.78 22.36
C PRO A 229 12.39 32.65 21.53
N ASP A 230 13.68 32.68 21.90
CA ASP A 230 14.70 33.50 21.23
C ASP A 230 15.32 32.81 20.00
N ILE A 231 14.94 31.57 19.69
CA ILE A 231 15.46 30.87 18.51
C ILE A 231 14.97 31.57 17.23
N PRO A 232 15.86 31.83 16.25
CA PRO A 232 15.46 32.41 14.98
C PRO A 232 14.41 31.54 14.28
N VAL A 233 13.26 32.14 13.95
CA VAL A 233 12.20 31.48 13.19
C VAL A 233 12.31 31.88 11.72
N THR A 234 13.00 31.06 10.91
CA THR A 234 13.05 31.27 9.45
C THR A 234 11.93 30.53 8.73
N ASP A 235 11.82 30.75 7.43
CA ASP A 235 10.84 30.09 6.58
C ASP A 235 10.99 28.56 6.58
N ARG A 236 12.20 28.05 6.84
CA ARG A 236 12.47 26.60 6.96
C ARG A 236 11.67 25.97 8.09
N LEU A 237 11.64 26.63 9.26
CA LEU A 237 10.90 26.11 10.42
C LEU A 237 9.39 26.20 10.21
N PHE A 238 8.90 27.27 9.57
CA PHE A 238 7.50 27.35 9.15
C PHE A 238 7.14 26.20 8.21
N GLU A 239 7.91 25.98 7.16
CA GLU A 239 7.67 24.91 6.20
C GLU A 239 7.70 23.54 6.87
N ALA A 240 8.71 23.24 7.70
CA ALA A 240 8.81 21.98 8.43
C ALA A 240 7.59 21.75 9.35
N SER A 241 7.11 22.82 9.99
CA SER A 241 6.02 22.77 10.97
C SER A 241 4.61 22.92 10.39
N CYS A 242 4.47 23.00 9.05
CA CYS A 242 3.19 23.22 8.36
C CYS A 242 2.07 22.23 8.65
N ILE A 243 2.36 21.08 9.28
CA ILE A 243 1.37 20.06 9.63
C ILE A 243 1.11 19.99 11.15
N HIS A 244 1.82 20.80 11.94
CA HIS A 244 1.80 20.82 13.40
C HIS A 244 1.06 22.08 13.89
N HIS A 245 -0.28 21.98 13.99
CA HIS A 245 -1.14 23.15 14.23
C HIS A 245 -0.87 23.93 15.52
N ASN A 246 -0.50 23.25 16.62
CA ASN A 246 -0.22 23.96 17.87
C ASN A 246 1.13 24.68 17.79
N ALA A 247 2.16 23.99 17.31
CA ALA A 247 3.46 24.60 17.06
C ALA A 247 3.37 25.77 16.06
N MET A 248 2.60 25.61 14.97
CA MET A 248 2.38 26.66 13.98
C MET A 248 1.74 27.91 14.59
N SER A 249 0.76 27.76 15.50
CA SER A 249 0.17 28.91 16.19
C SER A 249 1.23 29.71 16.97
N LEU A 250 2.13 29.02 17.70
CA LEU A 250 3.21 29.68 18.43
C LEU A 250 4.22 30.37 17.51
N LEU A 251 4.59 29.72 16.40
CA LEU A 251 5.52 30.30 15.43
C LEU A 251 4.97 31.59 14.82
N LEU A 252 3.67 31.61 14.50
CA LEU A 252 2.97 32.80 14.01
C LEU A 252 2.87 33.92 15.07
N ASP A 253 2.85 33.57 16.37
CA ASP A 253 2.90 34.54 17.46
C ASP A 253 4.32 35.13 17.64
N GLN A 254 5.36 34.32 17.39
CA GLN A 254 6.77 34.73 17.51
C GLN A 254 7.24 35.58 16.33
N ARG A 255 6.74 35.34 15.11
CA ARG A 255 7.10 36.09 13.91
C ARG A 255 5.86 36.42 13.08
N GLY A 256 5.54 37.71 13.00
CA GLY A 256 4.47 38.23 12.14
C GLY A 256 4.92 38.70 10.75
N ASP A 257 6.22 38.94 10.54
CA ASP A 257 6.72 39.60 9.33
C ASP A 257 7.26 38.62 8.27
N TYR A 258 6.86 38.82 7.01
CA TYR A 258 7.32 38.08 5.82
C TYR A 258 7.11 36.55 5.90
N LEU A 259 5.89 36.11 6.17
CA LEU A 259 5.56 34.68 6.28
C LEU A 259 5.57 33.96 4.92
N PRO A 260 6.06 32.70 4.84
CA PRO A 260 6.10 31.91 3.60
C PRO A 260 4.73 31.29 3.25
N ILE A 261 3.64 32.06 3.34
CA ILE A 261 2.25 31.57 3.20
C ILE A 261 2.06 30.72 1.95
N LYS A 262 2.59 31.16 0.79
CA LYS A 262 2.44 30.40 -0.45
C LYS A 262 3.12 29.03 -0.42
N ALA A 263 4.27 28.90 0.24
CA ALA A 263 4.94 27.60 0.42
C ALA A 263 4.14 26.72 1.39
N MET A 264 3.62 27.32 2.47
CA MET A 264 2.80 26.63 3.45
C MET A 264 1.53 26.03 2.83
N ILE A 265 0.77 26.83 2.07
CA ILE A 265 -0.45 26.38 1.38
C ILE A 265 -0.16 25.21 0.42
N ARG A 266 0.90 25.31 -0.40
CA ARG A 266 1.29 24.20 -1.30
C ARG A 266 1.67 22.93 -0.53
N LYS A 267 2.31 23.07 0.63
CA LYS A 267 2.69 21.92 1.46
C LYS A 267 1.47 21.25 2.09
N ILE A 268 0.52 22.02 2.65
CA ILE A 268 -0.70 21.44 3.23
C ILE A 268 -1.64 20.84 2.16
N ALA A 269 -1.67 21.41 0.95
CA ALA A 269 -2.44 20.86 -0.17
C ALA A 269 -2.01 19.43 -0.51
N LYS A 270 -0.69 19.19 -0.50
CA LYS A 270 -0.06 17.89 -0.81
C LYS A 270 0.18 16.99 0.41
N ALA A 271 -0.12 17.46 1.61
CA ALA A 271 0.09 16.69 2.84
C ALA A 271 -0.84 15.46 2.89
N PRO A 272 -0.40 14.33 3.47
CA PRO A 272 -1.24 13.14 3.60
C PRO A 272 -2.58 13.41 4.32
N VAL A 273 -3.62 12.63 3.99
CA VAL A 273 -4.99 12.83 4.51
C VAL A 273 -5.08 12.74 6.04
N TRP A 274 -4.20 11.99 6.69
CA TRP A 274 -4.17 11.83 8.15
C TRP A 274 -3.52 13.01 8.89
N THR A 275 -2.97 14.01 8.17
CA THR A 275 -2.46 15.25 8.76
C THR A 275 -3.60 16.21 9.07
N ARG A 276 -3.46 17.04 10.12
CA ARG A 276 -4.45 18.07 10.51
C ARG A 276 -4.33 19.35 9.66
N ARG A 277 -4.26 19.17 8.35
CA ARG A 277 -4.05 20.24 7.35
C ARG A 277 -5.17 21.26 7.33
N GLU A 278 -6.40 20.85 7.62
CA GLU A 278 -7.58 21.71 7.76
C GLU A 278 -7.38 22.76 8.85
N LYS A 279 -6.80 22.38 9.98
CA LYS A 279 -6.57 23.29 11.10
C LYS A 279 -5.57 24.39 10.78
N ILE A 280 -4.61 24.09 9.90
CA ILE A 280 -3.60 25.05 9.48
C ILE A 280 -4.24 26.08 8.54
N LEU A 281 -5.05 25.63 7.58
CA LEU A 281 -5.79 26.56 6.72
C LEU A 281 -6.76 27.42 7.54
N ASP A 282 -7.51 26.82 8.47
CA ASP A 282 -8.36 27.56 9.42
C ASP A 282 -7.57 28.61 10.20
N LEU A 283 -6.41 28.25 10.75
CA LEU A 283 -5.53 29.16 11.50
C LEU A 283 -5.05 30.34 10.65
N LEU A 284 -4.67 30.10 9.39
CA LEU A 284 -4.23 31.15 8.48
C LEU A 284 -5.38 32.10 8.09
N LEU A 285 -6.58 31.56 7.87
CA LEU A 285 -7.78 32.35 7.59
C LEU A 285 -8.23 33.17 8.81
N ASP A 286 -8.23 32.56 10.01
CA ASP A 286 -8.60 33.21 11.27
C ASP A 286 -7.71 34.41 11.62
N ARG A 287 -6.41 34.29 11.32
CA ARG A 287 -5.44 35.36 11.49
C ARG A 287 -5.38 36.35 10.32
N GLN A 288 -6.23 36.20 9.31
CA GLN A 288 -6.27 37.03 8.10
C GLN A 288 -4.91 37.09 7.38
N LEU A 289 -4.16 35.98 7.40
CA LEU A 289 -2.84 35.86 6.77
C LEU A 289 -2.92 35.41 5.30
N VAL A 290 -4.08 34.90 4.90
CA VAL A 290 -4.38 34.50 3.52
C VAL A 290 -5.82 34.90 3.19
N GLU A 291 -6.03 35.46 2.01
CA GLU A 291 -7.37 35.72 1.48
C GLU A 291 -7.80 34.54 0.60
N VAL A 292 -9.10 34.26 0.56
CA VAL A 292 -9.65 33.25 -0.37
C VAL A 292 -9.80 33.88 -1.75
N ASP A 293 -8.68 33.89 -2.47
CA ASP A 293 -8.59 34.29 -3.88
C ASP A 293 -8.61 33.07 -4.81
N GLU A 294 -8.60 33.33 -6.13
CA GLU A 294 -8.57 32.27 -7.15
C GLU A 294 -7.35 31.35 -6.96
N TRP A 295 -6.19 31.92 -6.65
CA TRP A 295 -4.96 31.16 -6.47
C TRP A 295 -5.04 30.16 -5.31
N LEU A 296 -5.60 30.56 -4.16
CA LEU A 296 -5.76 29.68 -3.01
C LEU A 296 -6.71 28.53 -3.34
N VAL A 297 -7.89 28.83 -3.91
CA VAL A 297 -8.89 27.81 -4.24
C VAL A 297 -8.34 26.84 -5.28
N GLU A 298 -7.71 27.33 -6.35
CA GLU A 298 -7.08 26.48 -7.37
C GLU A 298 -6.03 25.54 -6.77
N THR A 299 -5.22 26.05 -5.83
CA THR A 299 -4.14 25.28 -5.18
C THR A 299 -4.66 24.15 -4.31
N VAL A 300 -5.86 24.26 -3.74
CA VAL A 300 -6.43 23.28 -2.80
C VAL A 300 -7.64 22.52 -3.34
N ALA A 301 -8.08 22.81 -4.58
CA ALA A 301 -9.29 22.24 -5.17
C ALA A 301 -9.23 20.72 -5.38
N ASP A 302 -8.02 20.13 -5.46
CA ASP A 302 -7.82 18.68 -5.47
C ASP A 302 -8.10 18.00 -4.11
N ASN A 303 -8.26 18.81 -3.06
CA ASN A 303 -8.30 18.40 -1.68
C ASN A 303 -9.63 18.78 -1.02
N HIS A 304 -10.60 17.86 -1.06
CA HIS A 304 -11.95 18.09 -0.53
C HIS A 304 -11.97 18.57 0.93
N ILE A 305 -11.01 18.18 1.76
CA ILE A 305 -10.93 18.61 3.17
C ILE A 305 -10.62 20.12 3.26
N LEU A 306 -9.65 20.60 2.49
CA LEU A 306 -9.29 22.02 2.47
C LEU A 306 -10.36 22.86 1.76
N LEU A 307 -10.95 22.31 0.70
CA LEU A 307 -12.05 22.97 -0.01
C LEU A 307 -13.31 23.09 0.87
N GLU A 308 -13.57 22.11 1.74
CA GLU A 308 -14.65 22.16 2.73
C GLU A 308 -14.43 23.29 3.74
N VAL A 309 -13.19 23.46 4.25
CA VAL A 309 -12.85 24.60 5.12
C VAL A 309 -13.16 25.93 4.42
N ILE A 310 -12.75 26.07 3.15
CA ILE A 310 -13.06 27.26 2.36
C ILE A 310 -14.56 27.45 2.22
N TYR A 311 -15.32 26.40 1.90
CA TYR A 311 -16.76 26.48 1.70
C TYR A 311 -17.51 26.89 2.97
N GLN A 312 -17.10 26.39 4.14
CA GLN A 312 -17.69 26.75 5.43
C GLN A 312 -17.42 28.21 5.82
N ARG A 313 -16.21 28.73 5.53
CA ARG A 313 -15.83 30.11 5.86
C ARG A 313 -16.35 31.12 4.86
N ILE A 314 -16.26 30.80 3.58
CA ILE A 314 -16.61 31.66 2.46
C ILE A 314 -17.42 30.84 1.45
N PRO A 315 -18.74 30.67 1.69
CA PRO A 315 -19.62 29.91 0.79
C PRO A 315 -19.67 30.47 -0.63
N ASP A 316 -19.23 31.72 -0.82
CA ASP A 316 -19.17 32.39 -2.11
C ASP A 316 -17.74 32.44 -2.73
N PHE A 317 -16.86 31.50 -2.38
CA PHE A 317 -15.49 31.43 -2.92
C PHE A 317 -15.44 31.40 -4.48
N PRO A 318 -14.35 31.90 -5.10
CA PRO A 318 -14.24 31.94 -6.56
C PRO A 318 -14.08 30.53 -7.16
N VAL A 319 -14.85 30.23 -8.21
CA VAL A 319 -14.74 28.98 -8.97
C VAL A 319 -14.30 29.30 -10.39
N THR A 320 -13.01 29.09 -10.66
CA THR A 320 -12.41 29.22 -12.01
C THR A 320 -12.53 27.89 -12.76
N PRO A 321 -12.31 27.85 -14.09
CA PRO A 321 -12.22 26.59 -14.83
C PRO A 321 -11.17 25.62 -14.27
N GLU A 322 -10.06 26.14 -13.76
CA GLU A 322 -8.99 25.35 -13.15
C GLU A 322 -9.44 24.70 -11.83
N VAL A 323 -10.27 25.38 -11.02
CA VAL A 323 -10.90 24.78 -9.84
C VAL A 323 -11.76 23.57 -10.21
N VAL A 324 -12.53 23.68 -11.30
CA VAL A 324 -13.38 22.58 -11.78
C VAL A 324 -12.52 21.39 -12.23
N ILE A 325 -11.42 21.65 -12.95
CA ILE A 325 -10.47 20.62 -13.38
C ILE A 325 -9.79 19.96 -12.17
N ASN A 326 -9.27 20.72 -11.22
CA ASN A 326 -8.57 20.16 -10.05
C ASN A 326 -9.50 19.31 -9.17
N ALA A 327 -10.77 19.71 -9.06
CA ALA A 327 -11.79 18.95 -8.34
C ALA A 327 -12.12 17.59 -8.98
N THR A 328 -11.75 17.32 -10.24
CA THR A 328 -12.03 16.02 -10.89
C THR A 328 -11.23 14.86 -10.29
N SER A 329 -10.21 15.14 -9.48
CA SER A 329 -9.44 14.13 -8.76
C SER A 329 -10.23 13.45 -7.63
N ASN A 330 -11.30 14.09 -7.15
CA ASN A 330 -12.05 13.63 -5.99
C ASN A 330 -13.54 14.00 -6.09
N SER A 331 -14.44 13.00 -5.99
CA SER A 331 -15.89 13.23 -6.06
C SER A 331 -16.43 14.15 -4.97
N ASP A 332 -15.82 14.16 -3.79
CA ASP A 332 -16.25 15.01 -2.68
C ASP A 332 -15.88 16.47 -2.96
N ALA A 333 -14.69 16.72 -3.52
CA ALA A 333 -14.28 18.05 -3.97
C ALA A 333 -15.20 18.56 -5.08
N MET A 334 -15.48 17.72 -6.08
CA MET A 334 -16.42 18.05 -7.15
C MET A 334 -17.82 18.33 -6.60
N SER A 335 -18.29 17.61 -5.59
CA SER A 335 -19.59 17.89 -4.96
C SER A 335 -19.62 19.29 -4.35
N ILE A 336 -18.57 19.70 -3.64
CA ILE A 336 -18.47 21.04 -3.04
C ILE A 336 -18.53 22.12 -4.14
N VAL A 337 -17.82 21.94 -5.26
CA VAL A 337 -17.84 22.88 -6.39
C VAL A 337 -19.25 22.97 -7.01
N LEU A 338 -19.94 21.82 -7.17
CA LEU A 338 -21.32 21.77 -7.67
C LEU A 338 -22.30 22.46 -6.70
N ASP A 339 -22.18 22.21 -5.40
CA ASP A 339 -23.01 22.84 -4.35
C ASP A 339 -22.81 24.36 -4.33
N ARG A 340 -21.55 24.81 -4.38
CA ARG A 340 -21.15 26.21 -4.49
C ARG A 340 -21.79 26.94 -5.67
N GLN A 341 -21.85 26.29 -6.83
CA GLN A 341 -22.42 26.84 -8.07
C GLN A 341 -23.89 26.45 -8.29
N LYS A 342 -24.55 25.83 -7.29
CA LYS A 342 -25.95 25.38 -7.39
C LYS A 342 -26.21 24.52 -8.64
N ASN A 343 -25.28 23.62 -8.95
CA ASN A 343 -25.27 22.76 -10.14
C ASN A 343 -25.21 23.52 -11.49
N GLN A 344 -24.80 24.79 -11.53
CA GLN A 344 -24.64 25.59 -12.76
C GLN A 344 -23.18 25.64 -13.26
N VAL A 345 -22.38 24.63 -12.91
CA VAL A 345 -20.98 24.53 -13.36
C VAL A 345 -20.94 24.17 -14.84
N VAL A 346 -20.08 24.87 -15.61
CA VAL A 346 -19.82 24.53 -17.00
C VAL A 346 -18.88 23.33 -17.06
N ILE A 347 -19.37 22.18 -17.53
CA ILE A 347 -18.55 20.99 -17.76
C ILE A 347 -18.13 20.96 -19.23
N THR A 348 -16.83 21.06 -19.49
CA THR A 348 -16.26 20.92 -20.84
C THR A 348 -15.75 19.50 -21.08
N GLU A 349 -15.39 19.18 -22.32
CA GLU A 349 -14.69 17.92 -22.59
C GLU A 349 -13.34 17.82 -21.86
N GLU A 350 -12.65 18.94 -21.61
CA GLU A 350 -11.40 18.92 -20.84
C GLU A 350 -11.64 18.45 -19.40
N VAL A 351 -12.73 18.90 -18.77
CA VAL A 351 -13.13 18.44 -17.42
C VAL A 351 -13.42 16.93 -17.42
N LEU A 352 -14.10 16.41 -18.45
CA LEU A 352 -14.35 14.98 -18.56
C LEU A 352 -13.07 14.18 -18.79
N LYS A 353 -12.18 14.64 -19.68
CA LYS A 353 -10.88 14.01 -19.93
C LYS A 353 -10.00 14.01 -18.68
N ALA A 354 -9.95 15.12 -17.93
CA ALA A 354 -9.26 15.21 -16.65
C ALA A 354 -9.84 14.21 -15.62
N SER A 355 -11.16 14.08 -15.54
CA SER A 355 -11.83 13.08 -14.69
C SER A 355 -11.43 11.65 -15.06
N LEU A 356 -11.42 11.33 -16.36
CA LEU A 356 -11.07 10.01 -16.91
C LEU A 356 -9.58 9.68 -16.80
N SER A 357 -8.72 10.68 -16.61
CA SER A 357 -7.29 10.49 -16.33
C SER A 357 -7.03 10.13 -14.86
N GLY A 358 -8.02 10.35 -13.98
CA GLY A 358 -7.91 10.11 -12.55
C GLY A 358 -8.26 8.68 -12.13
N TRP A 359 -7.76 8.26 -10.98
CA TRP A 359 -8.02 6.93 -10.39
C TRP A 359 -9.48 6.69 -10.00
N ARG A 360 -10.26 7.75 -9.77
CA ARG A 360 -11.66 7.70 -9.29
C ARG A 360 -12.67 8.22 -10.31
N SER A 361 -12.34 8.12 -11.60
CA SER A 361 -13.16 8.58 -12.73
C SER A 361 -14.64 8.20 -12.62
N TYR A 362 -14.94 6.92 -12.35
CA TYR A 362 -16.31 6.41 -12.18
C TYR A 362 -17.13 7.24 -11.19
N SER A 363 -16.60 7.52 -10.00
CA SER A 363 -17.32 8.25 -8.95
C SER A 363 -17.64 9.68 -9.35
N VAL A 364 -16.70 10.36 -10.02
CA VAL A 364 -16.87 11.74 -10.48
C VAL A 364 -17.86 11.81 -11.63
N ILE A 365 -17.71 10.95 -12.64
CA ILE A 365 -18.64 10.88 -13.78
C ILE A 365 -20.06 10.56 -13.32
N ARG A 366 -20.22 9.58 -12.42
CA ARG A 366 -21.53 9.27 -11.83
C ARG A 366 -22.15 10.46 -11.12
N LEU A 367 -21.37 11.20 -10.35
CA LEU A 367 -21.83 12.41 -9.66
C LEU A 367 -22.32 13.48 -10.65
N LEU A 368 -21.54 13.76 -11.69
CA LEU A 368 -21.88 14.74 -12.73
C LEU A 368 -23.19 14.36 -13.43
N LEU A 369 -23.31 13.11 -13.87
CA LEU A 369 -24.52 12.61 -14.56
C LEU A 369 -25.75 12.55 -13.65
N THR A 370 -25.57 12.41 -12.33
CA THR A 370 -26.67 12.36 -11.36
C THR A 370 -27.18 13.75 -11.01
N ARG A 371 -26.29 14.74 -10.91
CA ARG A 371 -26.61 16.08 -10.39
C ARG A 371 -26.89 17.12 -11.47
N LEU A 372 -26.31 16.97 -12.65
CA LEU A 372 -26.44 17.92 -13.74
C LEU A 372 -27.52 17.49 -14.73
N ASP A 373 -28.09 18.45 -15.44
CA ASP A 373 -28.92 18.14 -16.60
C ASP A 373 -28.08 17.36 -17.61
N PRO A 374 -28.63 16.31 -18.26
CA PRO A 374 -27.88 15.56 -19.25
C PRO A 374 -27.21 16.49 -20.28
N SER A 375 -27.88 17.51 -20.81
CA SER A 375 -27.31 18.40 -21.83
C SER A 375 -26.08 19.20 -21.37
N ALA A 376 -25.89 19.35 -20.06
CA ALA A 376 -24.75 20.05 -19.48
C ALA A 376 -23.47 19.20 -19.46
N VAL A 377 -23.56 17.87 -19.63
CA VAL A 377 -22.41 16.96 -19.69
C VAL A 377 -22.11 16.62 -21.16
N PRO A 378 -20.98 17.09 -21.74
CA PRO A 378 -20.68 16.90 -23.16
C PRO A 378 -20.18 15.47 -23.42
N ILE A 379 -21.11 14.54 -23.60
CA ILE A 379 -20.81 13.16 -23.99
C ILE A 379 -20.67 13.12 -25.51
N THR A 380 -19.45 12.91 -26.00
CA THR A 380 -19.11 12.80 -27.43
C THR A 380 -18.39 11.49 -27.71
N GLU A 381 -18.28 11.11 -28.99
CA GLU A 381 -17.54 9.93 -29.41
C GLU A 381 -16.08 9.99 -28.94
N ASP A 382 -15.47 11.19 -28.98
CA ASP A 382 -14.09 11.39 -28.55
C ASP A 382 -13.93 11.16 -27.04
N ILE A 383 -14.94 11.44 -26.22
CA ILE A 383 -14.96 11.11 -24.79
C ILE A 383 -15.06 9.60 -24.56
N LEU A 384 -15.88 8.88 -25.34
CA LEU A 384 -15.98 7.42 -25.23
C LEU A 384 -14.65 6.75 -25.61
N ILE A 385 -14.03 7.18 -26.71
CA ILE A 385 -12.71 6.71 -27.14
C ILE A 385 -11.65 7.01 -26.07
N TYR A 386 -11.69 8.21 -25.49
CA TYR A 386 -10.76 8.60 -24.43
C TYR A 386 -10.90 7.75 -23.17
N ALA A 387 -12.13 7.44 -22.76
CA ALA A 387 -12.39 6.57 -21.61
C ALA A 387 -11.78 5.18 -21.80
N ILE A 388 -11.98 4.58 -22.97
CA ILE A 388 -11.48 3.24 -23.30
C ILE A 388 -9.94 3.25 -23.40
N LYS A 389 -9.37 4.26 -24.06
CA LYS A 389 -7.91 4.39 -24.22
C LYS A 389 -7.17 4.52 -22.89
N ASN A 390 -7.74 5.26 -21.93
CA ASN A 390 -7.08 5.56 -20.66
C ASN A 390 -7.59 4.69 -19.51
N ASP A 391 -8.14 3.52 -19.81
CA ASP A 391 -8.68 2.66 -18.76
C ASP A 391 -7.60 2.26 -17.75
N ASN A 392 -7.99 2.24 -16.48
CA ASN A 392 -7.08 1.91 -15.39
C ASN A 392 -7.25 0.46 -14.96
N PHE A 393 -6.31 -0.05 -14.16
CA PHE A 393 -6.30 -1.42 -13.66
C PHE A 393 -7.58 -1.83 -12.91
N LEU A 394 -8.36 -0.86 -12.38
CA LEU A 394 -9.63 -1.13 -11.70
C LEU A 394 -10.85 -1.07 -12.64
N HIS A 395 -10.62 -0.83 -13.94
CA HIS A 395 -11.63 -0.66 -14.98
C HIS A 395 -12.67 0.42 -14.67
N ASN A 396 -12.27 1.46 -13.92
CA ASN A 396 -13.19 2.54 -13.55
C ASN A 396 -13.62 3.34 -14.79
N ASN A 397 -12.80 3.41 -15.85
CA ASN A 397 -13.21 4.12 -17.06
C ASN A 397 -14.16 3.31 -17.91
N ILE A 398 -14.05 1.98 -17.94
CA ILE A 398 -15.08 1.14 -18.58
C ILE A 398 -16.41 1.28 -17.84
N ARG A 399 -16.42 1.31 -16.50
CA ARG A 399 -17.66 1.59 -15.75
C ARG A 399 -18.21 2.99 -16.03
N ALA A 400 -17.33 3.98 -16.24
CA ALA A 400 -17.76 5.32 -16.65
C ALA A 400 -18.33 5.34 -18.09
N LEU A 401 -17.76 4.53 -19.00
CA LEU A 401 -18.26 4.32 -20.36
C LEU A 401 -19.70 3.78 -20.33
N GLU A 402 -19.99 2.79 -19.50
CA GLU A 402 -21.35 2.26 -19.31
C GLU A 402 -22.34 3.37 -18.93
N LEU A 403 -21.99 4.21 -17.95
CA LEU A 403 -22.81 5.36 -17.54
C LEU A 403 -23.06 6.37 -18.66
N PHE A 404 -22.08 6.59 -19.54
CA PHE A 404 -22.25 7.46 -20.71
C PHE A 404 -23.21 6.85 -21.72
N LEU A 405 -23.10 5.55 -21.99
CA LEU A 405 -23.96 4.82 -22.93
C LEU A 405 -25.41 4.75 -22.42
N GLU A 406 -25.60 4.60 -21.11
CA GLU A 406 -26.92 4.65 -20.45
C GLU A 406 -27.69 5.94 -20.74
N GLN A 407 -27.01 7.05 -21.02
CA GLN A 407 -27.67 8.32 -21.38
C GLN A 407 -28.33 8.30 -22.77
N ARG A 408 -28.16 7.22 -23.56
CA ARG A 408 -28.78 6.99 -24.87
C ARG A 408 -28.69 8.19 -25.81
N ARG A 409 -27.51 8.81 -25.86
CA ARG A 409 -27.22 9.87 -26.82
C ARG A 409 -27.15 9.30 -28.23
N GLY A 410 -27.56 10.09 -29.22
CA GLY A 410 -27.47 9.73 -30.64
C GLY A 410 -26.03 9.77 -31.15
N LEU A 411 -25.14 9.00 -30.52
CA LEU A 411 -23.72 8.89 -30.83
C LEU A 411 -23.48 7.89 -31.94
N ASN A 412 -22.46 8.14 -32.75
CA ASN A 412 -22.00 7.20 -33.76
C ASN A 412 -21.09 6.14 -33.14
N LEU A 413 -21.68 5.11 -32.55
CA LEU A 413 -20.94 4.02 -31.91
C LEU A 413 -20.09 3.21 -32.91
N SER A 414 -20.45 3.18 -34.20
CA SER A 414 -19.61 2.58 -35.24
C SER A 414 -18.29 3.33 -35.42
N ARG A 415 -18.29 4.67 -35.34
CA ARG A 415 -17.05 5.46 -35.37
C ARG A 415 -16.18 5.19 -34.14
N VAL A 416 -16.79 5.07 -32.96
CA VAL A 416 -16.08 4.73 -31.71
C VAL A 416 -15.45 3.36 -31.83
N TRP A 417 -16.21 2.38 -32.32
CA TRP A 417 -15.77 1.01 -32.56
C TRP A 417 -14.53 0.94 -33.46
N GLU A 418 -14.59 1.54 -34.65
CA GLU A 418 -13.45 1.56 -35.57
C GLU A 418 -12.22 2.23 -34.95
N ALA A 419 -12.41 3.34 -34.23
CA ALA A 419 -11.31 4.08 -33.63
C ALA A 419 -10.57 3.29 -32.53
N ILE A 420 -11.29 2.55 -31.67
CA ILE A 420 -10.64 1.77 -30.60
C ILE A 420 -9.86 0.58 -31.17
N TRP A 421 -10.38 -0.08 -32.20
CA TRP A 421 -9.72 -1.24 -32.81
C TRP A 421 -8.51 -0.86 -33.67
N GLN A 422 -8.47 0.36 -34.20
CA GLN A 422 -7.30 0.89 -34.91
C GLN A 422 -6.19 1.41 -34.00
N ASN A 423 -6.45 1.62 -32.71
CA ASN A 423 -5.47 2.18 -31.79
C ASN A 423 -4.64 1.09 -31.09
N PRO A 424 -3.36 0.89 -31.45
CA PRO A 424 -2.51 -0.18 -30.92
C PRO A 424 -2.16 -0.03 -29.44
N GLU A 425 -2.31 1.16 -28.85
CA GLU A 425 -1.99 1.43 -27.44
C GLU A 425 -3.04 0.86 -26.48
N ILE A 426 -4.24 0.54 -26.97
CA ILE A 426 -5.31 -0.01 -26.12
C ILE A 426 -5.03 -1.49 -25.89
N GLU A 427 -4.98 -1.90 -24.63
CA GLU A 427 -4.74 -3.28 -24.26
C GLU A 427 -5.91 -4.18 -24.70
N PRO A 428 -5.63 -5.44 -25.15
CA PRO A 428 -6.67 -6.38 -25.53
C PRO A 428 -7.74 -6.57 -24.46
N PHE A 429 -7.35 -6.57 -23.19
CA PHE A 429 -8.26 -6.68 -22.05
C PHE A 429 -9.30 -5.54 -22.05
N SER A 430 -8.86 -4.28 -22.11
CA SER A 430 -9.74 -3.13 -22.13
C SER A 430 -10.63 -3.10 -23.38
N LEU A 431 -10.14 -3.57 -24.53
CA LEU A 431 -10.96 -3.74 -25.73
C LEU A 431 -12.12 -4.71 -25.52
N THR A 432 -11.88 -5.84 -24.84
CA THR A 432 -12.93 -6.84 -24.60
C THR A 432 -14.05 -6.32 -23.70
N LEU A 433 -13.70 -5.63 -22.62
CA LEU A 433 -14.69 -5.03 -21.72
C LEU A 433 -15.43 -3.87 -22.39
N ALA A 434 -14.72 -3.05 -23.17
CA ALA A 434 -15.35 -1.99 -23.94
C ALA A 434 -16.32 -2.55 -24.99
N ALA A 435 -15.98 -3.66 -25.63
CA ALA A 435 -16.87 -4.33 -26.58
C ALA A 435 -18.15 -4.82 -25.92
N GLU A 436 -18.04 -5.43 -24.75
CA GLU A 436 -19.21 -5.83 -23.96
C GLU A 436 -20.13 -4.64 -23.65
N ALA A 437 -19.57 -3.53 -23.19
CA ALA A 437 -20.33 -2.32 -22.92
C ALA A 437 -21.02 -1.79 -24.19
N LEU A 438 -20.33 -1.77 -25.34
CA LEU A 438 -20.87 -1.25 -26.60
C LEU A 438 -21.96 -2.15 -27.22
N PHE A 439 -21.82 -3.47 -27.14
CA PHE A 439 -22.78 -4.42 -27.70
C PHE A 439 -24.17 -4.35 -27.06
N GLN A 440 -24.25 -3.86 -25.81
CA GLN A 440 -25.54 -3.59 -25.16
C GLN A 440 -26.36 -2.49 -25.86
N TYR A 441 -25.71 -1.60 -26.62
CA TYR A 441 -26.33 -0.41 -27.20
C TYR A 441 -26.28 -0.34 -28.73
N ALA A 442 -25.38 -1.09 -29.37
CA ALA A 442 -25.28 -1.17 -30.82
C ALA A 442 -24.86 -2.56 -31.30
N ARG A 443 -25.37 -2.96 -32.48
CA ARG A 443 -24.82 -4.07 -33.24
C ARG A 443 -23.62 -3.55 -34.03
N LEU A 444 -22.44 -4.05 -33.72
CA LEU A 444 -21.17 -3.62 -34.31
C LEU A 444 -20.52 -4.82 -34.99
N ASP A 445 -20.08 -4.64 -36.22
CA ASP A 445 -19.52 -5.72 -37.03
C ASP A 445 -18.12 -6.09 -36.52
N VAL A 446 -17.87 -7.40 -36.43
CA VAL A 446 -16.58 -7.96 -36.04
C VAL A 446 -15.83 -8.37 -37.31
N SER A 447 -14.60 -7.90 -37.48
CA SER A 447 -13.73 -8.28 -38.61
C SER A 447 -12.66 -9.28 -38.18
N GLY A 448 -12.06 -9.98 -39.15
CA GLY A 448 -10.91 -10.86 -38.89
C GLY A 448 -9.71 -10.11 -38.31
N GLU A 449 -9.46 -8.88 -38.76
CA GLU A 449 -8.36 -8.03 -38.26
C GLU A 449 -8.51 -7.70 -36.76
N MET A 450 -9.75 -7.58 -36.26
CA MET A 450 -10.02 -7.39 -34.83
C MET A 450 -9.63 -8.63 -34.02
N LEU A 451 -9.94 -9.83 -34.54
CA LEU A 451 -9.57 -11.10 -33.91
C LEU A 451 -8.04 -11.28 -33.83
N GLU A 452 -7.29 -10.78 -34.83
CA GLU A 452 -5.83 -10.86 -34.84
C GLU A 452 -5.18 -10.10 -33.67
N ARG A 453 -5.79 -9.01 -33.20
CA ARG A 453 -5.30 -8.23 -32.03
C ARG A 453 -5.46 -8.94 -30.70
N LEU A 454 -6.32 -9.94 -30.60
CA LEU A 454 -6.63 -10.62 -29.35
C LEU A 454 -5.71 -11.83 -29.16
N SER A 455 -4.97 -11.87 -28.06
CA SER A 455 -4.12 -13.01 -27.69
C SER A 455 -4.93 -14.11 -26.98
N SER A 456 -4.43 -15.35 -27.06
CA SER A 456 -4.97 -16.50 -26.33
C SER A 456 -4.78 -16.37 -24.82
N GLU A 457 -3.62 -15.85 -24.38
CA GLU A 457 -3.30 -15.62 -22.98
C GLU A 457 -2.79 -14.19 -22.76
N SER A 458 -3.10 -13.61 -21.60
CA SER A 458 -2.53 -12.33 -21.16
C SER A 458 -2.06 -12.41 -19.71
N GLY A 459 -0.96 -13.12 -19.44
CA GLY A 459 -0.17 -13.09 -18.19
C GLY A 459 -0.91 -13.25 -16.84
N SER A 460 -2.21 -13.55 -16.86
CA SER A 460 -3.17 -13.49 -15.76
C SER A 460 -4.32 -14.46 -16.06
N TRP A 461 -5.18 -14.73 -15.08
CA TRP A 461 -6.38 -15.59 -15.16
C TRP A 461 -7.48 -15.08 -16.14
N PHE A 462 -7.14 -14.26 -17.13
CA PHE A 462 -8.05 -13.69 -18.11
C PHE A 462 -7.62 -14.07 -19.54
N TYR A 463 -8.61 -14.47 -20.34
CA TYR A 463 -8.44 -14.92 -21.72
C TYR A 463 -9.17 -13.94 -22.65
N PRO A 464 -8.51 -12.87 -23.15
CA PRO A 464 -9.16 -11.83 -23.95
C PRO A 464 -9.89 -12.39 -25.17
N PHE A 465 -9.26 -13.29 -25.92
CA PHE A 465 -9.90 -13.89 -27.09
C PHE A 465 -11.20 -14.61 -26.72
N ASP A 466 -11.14 -15.49 -25.71
CA ASP A 466 -12.27 -16.29 -25.25
C ASP A 466 -13.42 -15.43 -24.71
N ASN A 467 -13.10 -14.41 -23.92
CA ASN A 467 -14.08 -13.50 -23.34
C ASN A 467 -14.76 -12.66 -24.43
N PHE A 468 -13.99 -12.15 -25.40
CA PHE A 468 -14.55 -11.40 -26.53
C PHE A 468 -15.50 -12.26 -27.37
N VAL A 469 -15.12 -13.49 -27.69
CA VAL A 469 -15.92 -14.42 -28.49
C VAL A 469 -17.22 -14.77 -27.77
N ARG A 470 -17.15 -15.12 -26.47
CA ARG A 470 -18.34 -15.39 -25.65
C ARG A 470 -19.24 -14.17 -25.55
N CYS A 471 -18.66 -12.97 -25.46
CA CYS A 471 -19.42 -11.73 -25.48
C CYS A 471 -20.18 -11.56 -26.81
N CYS A 472 -19.52 -11.79 -27.95
CA CYS A 472 -20.19 -11.75 -29.26
C CYS A 472 -21.36 -12.74 -29.33
N MET A 473 -21.17 -13.98 -28.85
CA MET A 473 -22.23 -15.00 -28.78
C MET A 473 -23.40 -14.55 -27.91
N GLN A 474 -23.12 -14.04 -26.70
CA GLN A 474 -24.13 -13.57 -25.75
C GLN A 474 -25.03 -12.49 -26.34
N TYR A 475 -24.46 -11.54 -27.09
CA TYR A 475 -25.19 -10.44 -27.73
C TYR A 475 -25.63 -10.74 -29.18
N GLN A 476 -25.46 -11.98 -29.65
CA GLN A 476 -25.81 -12.41 -31.01
C GLN A 476 -25.15 -11.56 -32.11
N ILE A 477 -23.89 -11.19 -31.89
CA ILE A 477 -23.05 -10.50 -32.85
C ILE A 477 -22.44 -11.54 -33.80
N PRO A 478 -22.66 -11.45 -35.12
CA PRO A 478 -22.10 -12.40 -36.08
C PRO A 478 -20.57 -12.43 -36.01
N LEU A 479 -20.01 -13.63 -35.83
CA LEU A 479 -18.58 -13.86 -35.85
C LEU A 479 -18.10 -14.18 -37.28
N PRO A 480 -16.87 -13.79 -37.69
CA PRO A 480 -16.37 -14.06 -39.02
C PRO A 480 -16.18 -15.57 -39.30
N THR A 481 -16.73 -16.06 -40.41
CA THR A 481 -16.66 -17.48 -40.82
C THR A 481 -15.64 -17.78 -41.92
N THR A 482 -14.71 -16.83 -42.17
CA THR A 482 -13.64 -17.02 -43.16
C THR A 482 -12.61 -18.06 -42.67
N GLU A 483 -11.91 -18.72 -43.61
CA GLU A 483 -10.87 -19.73 -43.27
C GLU A 483 -9.83 -19.15 -42.27
N ALA A 484 -9.39 -17.92 -42.47
CA ALA A 484 -8.44 -17.25 -41.57
C ALA A 484 -9.01 -17.00 -40.17
N ALA A 485 -10.29 -16.63 -40.05
CA ALA A 485 -10.92 -16.43 -38.76
C ALA A 485 -11.06 -17.77 -38.01
N VAL A 486 -11.51 -18.82 -38.69
CA VAL A 486 -11.60 -20.18 -38.11
C VAL A 486 -10.23 -20.66 -37.64
N GLU A 487 -9.16 -20.37 -38.37
CA GLU A 487 -7.78 -20.65 -37.93
C GLU A 487 -7.48 -19.97 -36.58
N LEU A 488 -7.80 -18.68 -36.41
CA LEU A 488 -7.60 -17.94 -35.17
C LEU A 488 -8.41 -18.50 -34.01
N PHE A 489 -9.68 -18.87 -34.22
CA PHE A 489 -10.51 -19.50 -33.17
C PHE A 489 -9.86 -20.79 -32.67
N VAL A 490 -9.46 -21.64 -33.60
CA VAL A 490 -8.88 -22.95 -33.27
C VAL A 490 -7.52 -22.82 -32.57
N GLU A 491 -6.71 -21.82 -32.95
CA GLU A 491 -5.39 -21.58 -32.36
C GLU A 491 -5.45 -20.85 -31.01
N ARG A 492 -6.51 -20.07 -30.71
CA ARG A 492 -6.51 -19.12 -29.59
C ARG A 492 -7.66 -19.22 -28.59
N ALA A 493 -8.74 -19.93 -28.91
CA ALA A 493 -9.87 -20.10 -28.00
C ALA A 493 -9.79 -21.44 -27.24
N SER A 494 -10.52 -21.53 -26.12
CA SER A 494 -10.68 -22.78 -25.39
C SER A 494 -11.56 -23.77 -26.17
N LEU A 495 -11.39 -25.06 -25.91
CA LEU A 495 -12.19 -26.13 -26.52
C LEU A 495 -13.70 -25.85 -26.43
N LYS A 496 -14.17 -25.40 -25.25
CA LYS A 496 -15.58 -25.05 -25.02
C LYS A 496 -16.05 -23.90 -25.91
N THR A 497 -15.23 -22.87 -26.08
CA THR A 497 -15.59 -21.73 -26.94
C THR A 497 -15.62 -22.14 -28.41
N ILE A 498 -14.69 -22.99 -28.85
CA ILE A 498 -14.63 -23.52 -30.22
C ILE A 498 -15.84 -24.40 -30.52
N ASP A 499 -16.22 -25.29 -29.60
CA ASP A 499 -17.37 -26.18 -29.75
C ASP A 499 -18.67 -25.39 -29.98
N ILE A 500 -18.95 -24.42 -29.10
CA ILE A 500 -20.12 -23.53 -29.24
C ILE A 500 -20.10 -22.77 -30.57
N TYR A 501 -18.93 -22.24 -30.97
CA TYR A 501 -18.79 -21.50 -32.23
C TYR A 501 -19.11 -22.37 -33.46
N LEU A 502 -18.67 -23.63 -33.48
CA LEU A 502 -18.94 -24.57 -34.58
C LEU A 502 -20.39 -25.06 -34.58
N GLU A 503 -21.02 -25.22 -33.40
CA GLU A 503 -22.44 -25.51 -33.29
C GLU A 503 -23.32 -24.38 -33.86
N ASP A 504 -22.97 -23.14 -33.56
CA ASP A 504 -23.68 -21.95 -34.06
C ASP A 504 -23.46 -21.72 -35.57
N ASN A 505 -22.43 -22.34 -36.17
CA ASN A 505 -22.05 -22.17 -37.57
C ASN A 505 -21.85 -23.53 -38.28
N PRO A 506 -22.92 -24.31 -38.50
CA PRO A 506 -22.83 -25.69 -38.98
C PRO A 506 -22.30 -25.82 -40.42
N ASP A 507 -22.36 -24.75 -41.20
CA ASP A 507 -21.95 -24.74 -42.61
C ASP A 507 -20.43 -24.53 -42.81
N ILE A 508 -19.65 -24.37 -41.72
CA ILE A 508 -18.21 -24.14 -41.81
C ILE A 508 -17.48 -25.41 -42.30
N ALA A 509 -16.79 -25.28 -43.44
CA ALA A 509 -15.95 -26.34 -43.97
C ALA A 509 -14.60 -26.39 -43.24
N ILE A 510 -14.32 -27.51 -42.55
CA ILE A 510 -13.05 -27.72 -41.86
C ILE A 510 -11.95 -28.14 -42.85
N THR A 511 -10.93 -27.30 -42.99
CA THR A 511 -9.77 -27.53 -43.86
C THR A 511 -8.59 -28.14 -43.11
N GLU A 512 -7.57 -28.57 -43.86
CA GLU A 512 -6.34 -29.12 -43.25
C GLU A 512 -5.57 -28.06 -42.44
N LYS A 513 -5.67 -26.78 -42.83
CA LYS A 513 -5.07 -25.68 -42.08
C LYS A 513 -5.66 -25.55 -40.68
N HIS A 514 -6.99 -25.73 -40.53
CA HIS A 514 -7.63 -25.71 -39.22
C HIS A 514 -7.13 -26.84 -38.33
N ILE A 515 -6.90 -28.04 -38.89
CA ILE A 515 -6.36 -29.19 -38.15
C ILE A 515 -4.92 -28.91 -37.69
N GLU A 516 -4.09 -28.29 -38.54
CA GLU A 516 -2.73 -27.90 -38.16
C GLU A 516 -2.69 -26.72 -37.17
N ALA A 517 -3.68 -25.82 -37.21
CA ALA A 517 -3.83 -24.76 -36.21
C ALA A 517 -4.23 -25.31 -34.84
N ALA A 518 -5.08 -26.34 -34.78
CA ALA A 518 -5.49 -26.98 -33.53
C ALA A 518 -4.29 -27.52 -32.74
N LYS A 519 -3.33 -28.12 -33.46
CA LYS A 519 -2.10 -28.66 -32.85
C LYS A 519 -1.19 -27.57 -32.27
N ARG A 520 -1.37 -26.31 -32.66
CA ARG A 520 -0.59 -25.14 -32.24
C ARG A 520 -1.27 -24.35 -31.11
N ASN A 521 -2.45 -24.76 -30.64
CA ASN A 521 -3.14 -24.07 -29.57
C ASN A 521 -2.28 -24.10 -28.28
N PRO A 522 -1.91 -22.94 -27.71
CA PRO A 522 -0.97 -22.87 -26.59
C PRO A 522 -1.65 -22.98 -25.22
N ILE A 523 -2.99 -23.02 -25.14
CA ILE A 523 -3.72 -23.01 -23.88
C ILE A 523 -3.49 -24.33 -23.13
N ALA A 524 -2.92 -24.26 -21.94
CA ALA A 524 -2.50 -25.43 -21.16
C ALA A 524 -3.63 -26.44 -20.85
N ASP A 525 -4.86 -25.96 -20.71
CA ASP A 525 -6.03 -26.77 -20.39
C ASP A 525 -6.73 -27.35 -21.64
N VAL A 526 -6.23 -27.08 -22.85
CA VAL A 526 -6.77 -27.65 -24.09
C VAL A 526 -5.99 -28.91 -24.47
N ASP A 527 -6.69 -30.05 -24.51
CA ASP A 527 -6.15 -31.26 -25.13
C ASP A 527 -6.23 -31.13 -26.66
N ASN A 528 -5.07 -30.98 -27.29
CA ASN A 528 -4.96 -30.80 -28.75
C ASN A 528 -5.49 -32.02 -29.53
N ASP A 529 -5.40 -33.23 -28.98
CA ASP A 529 -5.94 -34.43 -29.63
C ASP A 529 -7.48 -34.46 -29.54
N GLU A 530 -8.05 -33.98 -28.44
CA GLU A 530 -9.50 -33.78 -28.28
C GLU A 530 -10.00 -32.71 -29.26
N LEU A 531 -9.29 -31.58 -29.38
CA LEU A 531 -9.63 -30.50 -30.31
C LEU A 531 -9.58 -30.97 -31.78
N VAL A 532 -8.54 -31.72 -32.18
CA VAL A 532 -8.46 -32.32 -33.52
C VAL A 532 -9.60 -33.30 -33.75
N SER A 533 -9.96 -34.10 -32.75
CA SER A 533 -11.08 -35.05 -32.82
C SER A 533 -12.42 -34.34 -33.04
N LEU A 534 -12.65 -33.21 -32.35
CA LEU A 534 -13.82 -32.35 -32.55
C LEU A 534 -13.90 -31.84 -34.00
N LEU A 535 -12.79 -31.30 -34.52
CA LEU A 535 -12.73 -30.77 -35.89
C LEU A 535 -12.98 -31.85 -36.95
N LEU A 536 -12.42 -33.06 -36.77
CA LEU A 536 -12.66 -34.19 -37.67
C LEU A 536 -14.12 -34.66 -37.64
N SER A 537 -14.75 -34.64 -36.46
CA SER A 537 -16.19 -34.93 -36.31
C SER A 537 -17.02 -33.93 -37.10
N VAL A 538 -16.78 -32.63 -36.97
CA VAL A 538 -17.48 -31.59 -37.74
C VAL A 538 -17.24 -31.73 -39.24
N LYS A 539 -15.98 -31.97 -39.67
CA LYS A 539 -15.63 -32.24 -41.08
C LYS A 539 -16.45 -33.39 -41.69
N SER A 540 -16.68 -34.45 -40.90
CA SER A 540 -17.47 -35.61 -41.34
C SER A 540 -18.97 -35.33 -41.45
N ARG A 541 -19.52 -34.47 -40.57
CA ARG A 541 -20.94 -34.06 -40.60
C ARG A 541 -21.24 -33.22 -41.83
N VAL A 542 -20.41 -32.23 -42.13
CA VAL A 542 -20.58 -31.34 -43.30
C VAL A 542 -20.38 -32.09 -44.62
N ALA A 543 -19.50 -33.11 -44.66
CA ALA A 543 -19.36 -33.96 -45.85
C ALA A 543 -20.55 -34.92 -46.08
N SER A 544 -21.40 -35.10 -45.08
CA SER A 544 -22.55 -36.02 -45.10
C SER A 544 -23.91 -35.33 -45.26
N SER A 545 -23.96 -34.00 -45.11
CA SER A 545 -25.11 -33.11 -45.37
C SER A 545 -25.07 -32.59 -46.80
#